data_AF-T2JDJ8-F1
#
_entry.id   AF-T2JDJ8-F1
#
_cell.length_a   1.000
_cell.length_b   1.000
_cell.length_c   1.000
_cell.angle_alpha   90.00
_cell.angle_beta   90.00
_cell.angle_gamma   90.00
#
_symmetry.space_group_name_H-M   'P 1'
#
loop_
_entity.id
_entity.type
_entity.pdbx_description
1 polymer ?
#
loop_
_entity_poly.entity_id
_entity_poly.type
_entity_poly.pdbx_seq_one_letter_code
_entity_poly.pdbx_strand_id
1 'polypeptide(L)'
;MQVDIGTSVNCWVEIHFEHEHKRYKVKRQCYACLDQDGKIQYSQNKLSMSIIDEDGRYYPTLQQPNDIINRILPESLHQYFFFDGEHIDHIFRSNDKSRIAEDTKELLGVKVLDRSIDHLKKVEKILEGELKIIGDINIKKKLKEKTKLEQEQNSLQEKQQNIIETIKSQDIEQQEISQRLINLSKNEEIKNLKIKLEKQESNLKNEIRDAKK
;
A
#
# COMPACT_ATOMS: atom_id res chain seq x y z
N MET A 1 -14.96 25.51 -30.10
CA MET A 1 -15.07 24.65 -31.29
C MET A 1 -16.34 23.83 -31.11
N GLN A 2 -17.43 24.24 -31.75
CA GLN A 2 -18.71 23.53 -31.72
C GLN A 2 -18.66 22.48 -32.83
N VAL A 3 -19.06 21.25 -32.53
CA VAL A 3 -18.89 20.10 -33.43
C VAL A 3 -20.27 19.57 -33.78
N ASP A 4 -20.51 19.34 -35.07
CA ASP A 4 -21.79 18.85 -35.58
C ASP A 4 -22.07 17.41 -35.14
N ILE A 5 -23.36 17.10 -34.95
CA ILE A 5 -23.87 15.78 -34.56
C ILE A 5 -23.35 14.73 -35.56
N GLY A 6 -22.74 13.65 -35.05
CA GLY A 6 -22.12 12.60 -35.86
C GLY A 6 -20.64 12.81 -36.23
N THR A 7 -20.05 13.97 -35.95
CA THR A 7 -18.62 14.20 -36.21
C THR A 7 -17.77 13.69 -35.05
N SER A 8 -16.75 12.88 -35.36
CA SER A 8 -15.81 12.35 -34.36
C SER A 8 -14.63 13.30 -34.13
N VAL A 9 -14.38 13.65 -32.87
CA VAL A 9 -13.25 14.49 -32.44
C VAL A 9 -12.20 13.58 -31.82
N ASN A 10 -10.95 13.71 -32.26
CA ASN A 10 -9.84 12.98 -31.65
C ASN A 10 -9.38 13.70 -30.37
N CYS A 11 -9.47 13.02 -29.23
CA CYS A 11 -8.95 13.44 -27.95
C CYS A 11 -7.70 12.61 -27.63
N TRP A 12 -6.57 13.25 -27.33
CA TRP A 12 -5.34 12.53 -27.03
C TRP A 12 -4.48 13.22 -25.98
N VAL A 13 -3.68 12.42 -25.28
CA VAL A 13 -2.63 12.84 -24.37
C VAL A 13 -1.34 12.15 -24.77
N GLU A 14 -0.25 12.91 -24.80
CA GLU A 14 1.08 12.43 -25.14
C GLU A 14 2.06 12.82 -24.02
N ILE A 15 2.83 11.85 -23.54
CA ILE A 15 3.83 12.03 -22.49
C ILE A 15 5.18 11.56 -23.03
N HIS A 16 6.19 12.39 -22.85
CA HIS A 16 7.59 12.08 -23.12
C HIS A 16 8.35 11.99 -21.80
N PHE A 17 9.07 10.90 -21.58
CA PHE A 17 9.87 10.70 -20.36
C PHE A 17 11.13 9.88 -20.64
N GLU A 18 12.08 9.91 -19.72
CA GLU A 18 13.34 9.16 -19.81
C GLU A 18 13.48 8.20 -18.62
N HIS A 19 13.92 6.97 -18.89
CA HIS A 19 14.20 5.96 -17.87
C HIS A 19 15.36 5.07 -18.36
N GLU A 20 16.35 4.81 -17.50
CA GLU A 20 17.56 4.02 -17.83
C GLU A 20 18.22 4.44 -19.16
N HIS A 21 18.37 5.75 -19.38
CA HIS A 21 18.93 6.36 -20.60
C HIS A 21 18.14 6.11 -21.89
N LYS A 22 16.93 5.53 -21.81
CA LYS A 22 16.00 5.37 -22.94
C LYS A 22 14.90 6.40 -22.86
N ARG A 23 14.55 7.00 -24.00
CA ARG A 23 13.45 7.98 -24.07
C ARG A 23 12.20 7.34 -24.61
N TYR A 24 11.11 7.54 -23.90
CA TYR A 24 9.81 6.95 -24.19
C TYR A 24 8.85 8.04 -24.62
N LYS A 25 8.03 7.70 -25.62
CA LYS A 25 6.90 8.49 -26.08
C LYS A 25 5.64 7.63 -25.97
N VAL A 26 4.75 8.01 -25.06
CA VAL A 26 3.48 7.30 -24.83
C VAL A 26 2.34 8.20 -25.24
N LYS A 27 1.44 7.68 -26.09
CA LYS A 27 0.26 8.38 -26.57
C LYS A 27 -0.99 7.56 -26.31
N ARG A 28 -1.93 8.13 -25.56
CA ARG A 28 -3.29 7.60 -25.36
C ARG A 28 -4.27 8.46 -26.13
N GLN A 29 -5.13 7.84 -26.94
CA GLN A 29 -6.14 8.56 -27.74
C GLN A 29 -7.50 7.85 -27.71
N CYS A 30 -8.57 8.63 -27.79
CA CYS A 30 -9.93 8.19 -27.99
C CYS A 30 -10.66 9.17 -28.93
N TYR A 31 -11.76 8.73 -29.52
CA TYR A 31 -12.64 9.58 -30.31
C TYR A 31 -13.90 9.88 -29.51
N ALA A 32 -14.27 11.15 -29.43
CA ALA A 32 -15.55 11.58 -28.87
C ALA A 32 -16.50 11.92 -30.03
N CYS A 33 -17.72 11.39 -30.00
CA CYS A 33 -18.77 11.74 -30.95
C CYS A 33 -20.03 12.21 -30.22
N LEU A 34 -20.72 13.19 -30.81
CA LEU A 34 -22.05 13.60 -30.37
C LEU A 34 -23.10 12.69 -31.02
N ASP A 35 -23.86 12.01 -30.17
CA ASP A 35 -24.99 11.17 -30.56
C ASP A 35 -26.21 12.02 -30.97
N GLN A 36 -27.20 11.41 -31.62
CA GLN A 36 -28.43 12.07 -32.08
C GLN A 36 -29.22 12.71 -30.92
N ASP A 37 -29.08 12.18 -29.71
CA ASP A 37 -29.68 12.69 -28.47
C ASP A 37 -28.85 13.79 -27.77
N GLY A 38 -27.76 14.27 -28.40
CA GLY A 38 -26.87 15.30 -27.83
C GLY A 38 -25.94 14.80 -26.71
N LYS A 39 -25.85 13.48 -26.49
CA LYS A 39 -24.91 12.87 -25.55
C LYS A 39 -23.54 12.63 -26.20
N ILE A 40 -22.47 12.85 -25.43
CA ILE A 40 -21.10 12.55 -25.88
C ILE A 40 -20.82 11.06 -25.63
N GLN A 41 -20.52 10.32 -26.69
CA GLN A 41 -20.03 8.95 -26.62
C GLN A 41 -18.52 8.91 -26.89
N TYR A 42 -17.80 8.04 -26.16
CA TYR A 42 -16.36 7.86 -26.31
C TYR A 42 -16.06 6.49 -26.92
N SER A 43 -15.15 6.46 -27.89
CA SER A 43 -14.59 5.22 -28.43
C SER A 43 -13.66 4.55 -27.43
N GLN A 44 -13.33 3.27 -27.68
CA GLN A 44 -12.32 2.56 -26.90
C GLN A 44 -10.97 3.31 -26.92
N ASN A 45 -10.31 3.34 -25.76
CA ASN A 45 -9.00 3.95 -25.59
C ASN A 45 -7.93 3.16 -26.33
N LYS A 46 -7.14 3.83 -27.18
CA LYS A 46 -5.98 3.25 -27.84
C LYS A 46 -4.70 3.80 -27.21
N LEU A 47 -3.93 2.92 -26.58
CA LEU A 47 -2.62 3.23 -26.02
C LEU A 47 -1.52 2.77 -26.99
N SER A 48 -0.57 3.66 -27.25
CA SER A 48 0.60 3.39 -28.10
C SER A 48 1.86 3.91 -27.44
N MET A 49 2.98 3.20 -27.63
CA MET A 49 4.29 3.56 -27.09
C MET A 49 5.34 3.46 -28.20
N SER A 50 6.29 4.38 -28.19
CA SER A 50 7.49 4.37 -29.03
C SER A 50 8.72 4.70 -28.19
N ILE A 51 9.84 4.06 -28.52
CA ILE A 51 11.11 4.23 -27.79
C ILE A 51 12.12 4.85 -28.76
N ILE A 52 12.88 5.83 -28.27
CA ILE A 52 14.04 6.40 -28.97
C ILE A 52 15.27 5.60 -28.52
N ASP A 53 15.94 4.98 -29.47
CA ASP A 53 17.24 4.34 -29.26
C ASP A 53 18.39 5.32 -29.55
N GLU A 54 19.65 4.91 -29.38
CA GLU A 54 20.84 5.76 -29.59
C GLU A 54 20.88 6.45 -30.97
N ASP A 55 20.23 5.86 -31.98
CA ASP A 55 20.10 6.40 -33.34
C ASP A 55 19.14 7.61 -33.48
N GLY A 56 18.46 8.01 -32.39
CA GLY A 56 17.51 9.13 -32.40
C GLY A 56 16.19 8.86 -33.13
N ARG A 57 15.93 7.62 -33.55
CA ARG A 57 14.69 7.20 -34.24
C ARG A 57 13.70 6.56 -33.29
N TYR A 58 12.41 6.80 -33.53
CA TYR A 58 11.32 6.16 -32.79
C TYR A 58 11.02 4.77 -33.33
N TYR A 59 11.10 3.77 -32.47
CA TYR A 59 10.71 2.40 -32.78
C TYR A 59 9.43 2.01 -32.02
N PRO A 60 8.47 1.33 -32.66
CA PRO A 60 7.32 0.77 -31.96
C PRO A 60 7.76 -0.35 -31.01
N THR A 61 7.09 -0.46 -29.87
CA THR A 61 7.41 -1.51 -28.90
C THR A 61 6.82 -2.86 -29.33
N LEU A 62 7.63 -3.93 -29.23
CA LEU A 62 7.16 -5.31 -29.44
C LEU A 62 6.32 -5.83 -28.26
N GLN A 63 6.55 -5.27 -27.07
CA GLN A 63 5.80 -5.58 -25.84
C GLN A 63 4.58 -4.66 -25.71
N GLN A 64 3.57 -5.11 -24.95
CA GLN A 64 2.40 -4.29 -24.65
C GLN A 64 2.84 -3.05 -23.85
N PRO A 65 2.38 -1.85 -24.24
CA PRO A 65 2.74 -0.62 -23.53
C PRO A 65 2.47 -0.65 -22.03
N ASN A 66 1.37 -1.30 -21.60
CA ASN A 66 1.02 -1.43 -20.18
C ASN A 66 2.07 -2.21 -19.38
N ASP A 67 2.64 -3.27 -19.95
CA ASP A 67 3.66 -4.09 -19.26
C ASP A 67 4.96 -3.30 -19.06
N ILE A 68 5.33 -2.50 -20.08
CA ILE A 68 6.50 -1.62 -19.98
C ILE A 68 6.26 -0.54 -18.93
N ILE A 69 5.09 0.11 -18.94
CA ILE A 69 4.73 1.14 -17.95
C ILE A 69 4.78 0.53 -16.54
N ASN A 70 4.12 -0.62 -16.32
CA ASN A 70 4.09 -1.27 -15.02
C ASN A 70 5.48 -1.73 -14.53
N ARG A 71 6.43 -1.99 -15.43
CA ARG A 71 7.82 -2.30 -15.06
C ARG A 71 8.59 -1.05 -14.62
N ILE A 72 8.34 0.08 -15.27
CA ILE A 72 9.00 1.36 -14.95
C ILE A 72 8.41 1.97 -13.68
N LEU A 73 7.08 1.98 -13.59
CA LEU A 73 6.34 2.48 -12.46
C LEU A 73 5.09 1.61 -12.26
N PRO A 74 5.12 0.67 -11.31
CA PRO A 74 3.98 -0.17 -10.97
C PRO A 74 2.76 0.65 -10.56
N GLU A 75 1.57 0.18 -10.89
CA GLU A 75 0.30 0.84 -10.55
C GLU A 75 0.14 1.07 -9.04
N SER A 76 0.64 0.15 -8.21
CA SER A 76 0.63 0.29 -6.76
C SER A 76 1.47 1.47 -6.26
N LEU A 77 2.47 1.90 -7.03
CA LEU A 77 3.33 3.03 -6.71
C LEU A 77 2.83 4.37 -7.26
N HIS A 78 1.89 4.37 -8.22
CA HIS A 78 1.38 5.60 -8.85
C HIS A 78 0.89 6.64 -7.84
N GLN A 79 0.16 6.19 -6.82
CA GLN A 79 -0.41 7.04 -5.77
C GLN A 79 0.65 7.82 -4.96
N TYR A 80 1.90 7.38 -4.94
CA TYR A 80 2.98 8.07 -4.23
C TYR A 80 3.73 9.08 -5.10
N PHE A 81 3.74 8.89 -6.43
CA PHE A 81 4.42 9.79 -7.36
C PHE A 81 3.51 10.87 -7.92
N PHE A 82 2.21 10.58 -8.05
CA PHE A 82 1.20 11.48 -8.58
C PHE A 82 0.15 11.75 -7.50
N PHE A 83 0.47 12.66 -6.58
CA PHE A 83 -0.46 13.15 -5.56
C PHE A 83 -0.84 14.60 -5.84
N ASP A 84 -2.13 14.90 -5.71
CA ASP A 84 -2.59 16.28 -5.57
C ASP A 84 -2.29 16.72 -4.13
N GLY A 85 -1.86 17.98 -3.91
CA GLY A 85 -1.34 18.46 -2.61
C GLY A 85 -2.24 18.22 -1.38
N GLU A 86 -3.51 17.93 -1.59
CA GLU A 86 -4.49 17.57 -0.55
C GLU A 86 -4.38 16.11 -0.07
N HIS A 87 -3.86 15.20 -0.88
CA HIS A 87 -3.79 13.76 -0.57
C HIS A 87 -2.52 13.34 0.18
N ILE A 88 -1.54 14.24 0.32
CA ILE A 88 -0.27 13.95 0.99
C ILE A 88 -0.47 13.60 2.47
N ASP A 89 -1.45 14.23 3.14
CA ASP A 89 -1.71 14.03 4.57
C ASP A 89 -2.35 12.66 4.87
N HIS A 90 -3.09 12.09 3.91
CA HIS A 90 -3.75 10.79 4.07
C HIS A 90 -2.78 9.61 3.92
N ILE A 91 -1.87 9.67 2.94
CA ILE A 91 -0.90 8.61 2.64
C ILE A 91 0.04 8.33 3.82
N PHE A 92 0.41 9.36 4.60
CA PHE A 92 1.35 9.20 5.72
C PHE A 92 0.68 8.81 7.05
N ARG A 93 -0.65 8.94 7.17
CA ARG A 93 -1.39 8.70 8.42
C ARG A 93 -1.97 7.30 8.54
N SER A 94 -2.23 6.60 7.44
CA SER A 94 -2.72 5.22 7.45
C SER A 94 -1.59 4.20 7.53
N ASN A 95 -1.95 2.98 7.95
CA ASN A 95 -1.11 1.78 8.12
C ASN A 95 -0.46 1.28 6.80
N ASP A 96 -0.31 2.14 5.79
CA ASP A 96 0.16 1.84 4.44
C ASP A 96 1.68 1.65 4.34
N LYS A 97 2.43 1.85 5.45
CA LYS A 97 3.89 1.63 5.47
C LYS A 97 4.30 0.20 5.12
N SER A 98 3.51 -0.82 5.50
CA SER A 98 3.77 -2.20 5.12
C SER A 98 3.55 -2.41 3.61
N ARG A 99 2.48 -1.80 3.07
CA ARG A 99 2.15 -1.84 1.65
C ARG A 99 3.21 -1.13 0.80
N ILE A 100 3.69 0.03 1.25
CA ILE A 100 4.83 0.76 0.66
C ILE A 100 6.07 -0.14 0.59
N ALA A 101 6.39 -0.85 1.68
CA ALA A 101 7.56 -1.72 1.71
C ALA A 101 7.42 -2.90 0.74
N GLU A 102 6.23 -3.49 0.62
CA GLU A 102 5.96 -4.57 -0.34
C GLU A 102 5.97 -4.10 -1.80
N ASP A 103 5.44 -2.90 -2.06
CA ASP A 103 5.43 -2.28 -3.39
C ASP A 103 6.84 -1.83 -3.81
N THR A 104 7.65 -1.36 -2.87
CA THR A 104 9.08 -1.04 -3.12
C THR A 104 9.89 -2.31 -3.43
N LYS A 105 9.59 -3.43 -2.75
CA LYS A 105 10.19 -4.74 -3.09
C LYS A 105 9.83 -5.23 -4.49
N GLU A 106 8.65 -4.87 -4.99
CA GLU A 106 8.24 -5.17 -6.37
C GLU A 106 9.09 -4.39 -7.38
N LEU A 107 9.26 -3.08 -7.15
CA LEU A 107 10.09 -2.23 -8.00
C LEU A 107 11.56 -2.66 -8.01
N LEU A 108 12.12 -3.03 -6.85
CA LEU A 108 13.51 -3.51 -6.73
C LEU A 108 13.73 -4.92 -7.32
N GLY A 109 12.69 -5.57 -7.87
CA GLY A 109 12.79 -6.91 -8.43
C GLY A 109 12.98 -8.02 -7.39
N VAL A 110 12.90 -7.70 -6.09
CA VAL A 110 13.06 -8.67 -5.00
C VAL A 110 11.94 -9.71 -5.03
N LYS A 111 10.72 -9.33 -5.48
CA LYS A 111 9.62 -10.28 -5.70
C LYS A 111 9.98 -11.41 -6.67
N VAL A 112 10.87 -11.19 -7.64
CA VAL A 112 11.33 -12.25 -8.55
C VAL A 112 12.18 -13.27 -7.79
N LEU A 113 13.01 -12.82 -6.85
CA LEU A 113 13.78 -13.69 -5.98
C LEU A 113 12.87 -14.48 -5.03
N ASP A 114 11.89 -13.82 -4.42
CA ASP A 114 10.91 -14.48 -3.54
C ASP A 114 10.14 -15.59 -4.29
N ARG A 115 9.64 -15.27 -5.49
CA ARG A 115 8.99 -16.27 -6.37
C ARG A 115 9.93 -17.40 -6.75
N SER A 116 11.21 -17.11 -7.00
CA SER A 116 12.20 -18.14 -7.34
C SER A 116 12.43 -19.07 -6.16
N ILE A 117 12.52 -18.55 -4.94
CA ILE A 117 12.62 -19.35 -3.71
C ILE A 117 11.40 -20.26 -3.57
N ASP A 118 10.18 -19.74 -3.78
CA ASP A 118 8.96 -20.54 -3.69
C ASP A 118 8.90 -21.64 -4.74
N HIS A 119 9.35 -21.35 -5.97
CA HIS A 119 9.43 -22.34 -7.03
C HIS A 119 10.46 -23.43 -6.70
N LEU A 120 11.63 -23.07 -6.19
CA LEU A 120 12.66 -24.03 -5.77
C LEU A 120 12.16 -24.92 -4.63
N LYS A 121 11.46 -24.37 -3.64
CA LYS A 121 10.84 -25.16 -2.56
C LYS A 121 9.81 -26.16 -3.10
N LYS A 122 9.04 -25.81 -4.14
CA LYS A 122 8.11 -26.75 -4.78
C LYS A 122 8.86 -27.87 -5.49
N VAL A 123 9.92 -27.54 -6.23
CA VAL A 123 10.75 -28.53 -6.93
C VAL A 123 11.42 -29.47 -5.92
N GLU A 124 11.95 -28.95 -4.83
CA GLU A 124 12.50 -29.75 -3.73
C GLU A 124 11.49 -30.79 -3.23
N LYS A 125 10.25 -30.38 -2.94
CA LYS A 125 9.18 -31.30 -2.50
C LYS A 125 8.84 -32.38 -3.54
N ILE A 126 8.89 -32.04 -4.83
CA ILE A 126 8.65 -33.02 -5.91
C ILE A 126 9.77 -34.06 -5.91
N LEU A 127 11.04 -33.62 -5.90
CA LEU A 127 12.20 -34.51 -5.87
C LEU A 127 12.24 -35.38 -4.62
N GLU A 128 11.83 -34.84 -3.48
CA GLU A 128 11.64 -35.61 -2.25
C GLU A 128 10.57 -36.69 -2.37
N GLY A 129 9.46 -36.39 -3.05
CA GLY A 129 8.43 -37.35 -3.38
C GLY A 129 8.96 -38.52 -4.22
N GLU A 130 9.77 -38.21 -5.23
CA GLU A 130 10.44 -39.21 -6.07
C GLU A 130 11.46 -40.05 -5.28
N LEU A 131 12.29 -39.40 -4.45
CA LEU A 131 13.25 -40.07 -3.56
C LEU A 131 12.57 -40.97 -2.54
N LYS A 132 11.35 -40.65 -2.11
CA LYS A 132 10.56 -41.51 -1.22
C LYS A 132 10.11 -42.80 -1.90
N ILE A 133 9.97 -42.81 -3.22
CA ILE A 133 9.58 -43.98 -4.01
C ILE A 133 10.81 -44.84 -4.27
N ILE A 134 11.90 -44.23 -4.74
CA ILE A 134 13.08 -44.93 -5.28
C ILE A 134 14.16 -45.18 -4.21
N GLY A 135 14.23 -44.37 -3.17
CA GLY A 135 15.34 -44.37 -2.21
C GLY A 135 15.39 -45.57 -1.26
N ASP A 136 16.58 -45.89 -0.76
CA ASP A 136 16.79 -46.95 0.21
C ASP A 136 16.17 -46.65 1.59
N ILE A 137 16.10 -47.67 2.45
CA ILE A 137 15.52 -47.58 3.82
C ILE A 137 16.12 -46.39 4.62
N ASN A 138 17.43 -46.16 4.48
CA ASN A 138 18.12 -45.04 5.14
C ASN A 138 17.66 -43.67 4.62
N ILE A 139 17.45 -43.54 3.31
CA ILE A 139 16.95 -42.31 2.67
C ILE A 139 15.51 -42.04 3.14
N LYS A 140 14.66 -43.07 3.15
CA LYS A 140 13.28 -42.98 3.64
C LYS A 140 13.21 -42.56 5.11
N LYS A 141 14.13 -43.04 5.96
CA LYS A 141 14.20 -42.65 7.38
C LYS A 141 14.60 -41.18 7.54
N LYS A 142 15.66 -40.74 6.85
CA LYS A 142 16.10 -39.34 6.88
C LYS A 142 15.05 -38.39 6.35
N LEU A 143 14.32 -38.77 5.30
CA LEU A 143 13.24 -37.96 4.75
C LEU A 143 12.10 -37.79 5.77
N LYS A 144 11.70 -38.86 6.47
CA LYS A 144 10.71 -38.77 7.56
C LYS A 144 11.16 -37.86 8.71
N GLU A 145 12.44 -37.91 9.09
CA GLU A 145 13.01 -37.01 10.11
C GLU A 145 12.99 -35.56 9.64
N LYS A 146 13.39 -35.29 8.39
CA LYS A 146 13.30 -33.95 7.79
C LYS A 146 11.87 -33.41 7.81
N THR A 147 10.88 -34.19 7.35
CA THR A 147 9.48 -33.76 7.34
C THR A 147 8.96 -33.43 8.74
N LYS A 148 9.37 -34.19 9.77
CA LYS A 148 9.00 -33.89 11.17
C LYS A 148 9.60 -32.57 11.65
N LEU A 149 10.88 -32.35 11.37
CA LEU A 149 11.57 -31.11 11.74
C LEU A 149 10.96 -29.90 11.02
N GLU A 150 10.59 -30.03 9.75
CA GLU A 150 9.90 -28.97 9.00
C GLU A 150 8.52 -28.66 9.58
N GLN A 151 7.76 -29.68 9.98
CA GLN A 151 6.46 -29.48 10.65
C GLN A 151 6.64 -28.75 11.99
N GLU A 152 7.64 -29.14 12.77
CA GLU A 152 7.96 -28.49 14.04
C GLU A 152 8.38 -27.04 13.82
N GLN A 153 9.26 -26.78 12.85
CA GLN A 153 9.68 -25.43 12.46
C GLN A 153 8.51 -24.55 12.06
N ASN A 154 7.61 -25.04 11.21
CA ASN A 154 6.42 -24.30 10.79
C ASN A 154 5.51 -23.98 11.99
N SER A 155 5.31 -24.95 12.90
CA SER A 155 4.51 -24.73 14.11
C SER A 155 5.12 -23.70 15.06
N LEU A 156 6.46 -23.67 15.17
CA LEU A 156 7.18 -22.68 15.97
C LEU A 156 7.09 -21.29 15.33
N GLN A 157 7.15 -21.21 13.99
CA GLN A 157 7.03 -19.96 13.25
C GLN A 157 5.62 -19.37 13.37
N GLU A 158 4.57 -20.19 13.28
CA GLU A 158 3.18 -19.75 13.54
C GLU A 158 3.01 -19.24 14.97
N LYS A 159 3.54 -19.97 15.97
CA LYS A 159 3.53 -19.50 17.37
C LYS A 159 4.25 -18.17 17.52
N GLN A 160 5.40 -18.00 16.87
CA GLN A 160 6.16 -16.75 16.91
C GLN A 160 5.36 -15.59 16.31
N GLN A 161 4.68 -15.80 15.18
CA GLN A 161 3.83 -14.78 14.57
C GLN A 161 2.67 -14.39 15.50
N ASN A 162 1.98 -15.37 16.09
CA ASN A 162 0.90 -15.12 17.05
C ASN A 162 1.39 -14.33 18.28
N ILE A 163 2.58 -14.64 18.79
CA ILE A 163 3.20 -13.90 19.90
C ILE A 163 3.48 -12.45 19.48
N ILE A 164 4.03 -12.22 18.29
CA ILE A 164 4.31 -10.88 17.77
C ILE A 164 3.01 -10.07 17.62
N GLU A 165 1.95 -10.67 17.10
CA GLU A 165 0.64 -10.02 16.98
C GLU A 165 0.04 -9.69 18.35
N THR A 166 0.17 -10.60 19.31
CA THR A 166 -0.29 -10.39 20.70
C THR A 166 0.48 -9.25 21.37
N ILE A 167 1.80 -9.17 21.16
CA ILE A 167 2.61 -8.06 21.70
C ILE A 167 2.16 -6.73 21.09
N LYS A 168 1.90 -6.69 19.78
CA LYS A 168 1.40 -5.47 19.12
C LYS A 168 0.04 -5.04 19.66
N SER A 169 -0.90 -5.96 19.87
CA SER A 169 -2.21 -5.62 20.44
C SER A 169 -2.09 -5.12 21.88
N GLN A 170 -1.23 -5.76 22.68
CA GLN A 170 -0.96 -5.33 24.06
C GLN A 170 -0.32 -3.95 24.13
N ASP A 171 0.58 -3.60 23.21
CA ASP A 171 1.19 -2.27 23.15
C ASP A 171 0.14 -1.19 22.81
N ILE A 172 -0.79 -1.48 21.90
CA ILE A 172 -1.93 -0.60 21.60
C ILE A 172 -2.82 -0.43 22.84
N GLU A 173 -3.18 -1.52 23.51
CA GLU A 173 -3.98 -1.47 24.75
C GLU A 173 -3.26 -0.66 25.85
N GLN A 174 -1.95 -0.85 26.00
CA GLN A 174 -1.14 -0.09 26.97
C GLN A 174 -1.15 1.41 26.65
N GLN A 175 -1.04 1.79 25.38
CA GLN A 175 -1.12 3.17 24.94
C GLN A 175 -2.51 3.76 25.20
N GLU A 176 -3.59 3.03 24.91
CA GLU A 176 -4.96 3.45 25.20
C GLU A 176 -5.20 3.64 26.70
N ILE A 177 -4.75 2.70 27.53
CA ILE A 177 -4.84 2.80 28.99
C ILE A 177 -4.05 4.01 29.49
N SER A 178 -2.83 4.21 28.98
CA SER A 178 -1.99 5.35 29.34
C SER A 178 -2.66 6.68 28.98
N GLN A 179 -3.27 6.78 27.80
CA GLN A 179 -4.05 7.96 27.41
C GLN A 179 -5.28 8.17 28.31
N ARG A 180 -6.00 7.10 28.66
CA ARG A 180 -7.13 7.18 29.60
C ARG A 180 -6.68 7.65 30.99
N LEU A 181 -5.54 7.17 31.50
CA LEU A 181 -4.97 7.61 32.77
C LEU A 181 -4.60 9.10 32.75
N ILE A 182 -3.97 9.58 31.67
CA ILE A 182 -3.66 11.02 31.49
C ILE A 182 -4.95 11.86 31.45
N ASN A 183 -6.00 11.38 30.80
CA ASN A 183 -7.27 12.09 30.76
C ASN A 183 -7.97 12.11 32.12
N LEU A 184 -7.87 11.02 32.89
CA LEU A 184 -8.39 10.96 34.26
C LEU A 184 -7.63 11.90 35.20
N SER A 185 -6.29 11.95 35.13
CA SER A 185 -5.51 12.86 35.98
C SER A 185 -5.82 14.33 35.69
N LYS A 186 -5.96 14.71 34.42
CA LYS A 186 -6.43 16.05 34.03
C LYS A 186 -7.82 16.36 34.60
N ASN A 187 -8.72 15.38 34.61
CA ASN A 187 -10.05 15.55 35.20
C ASN A 187 -10.02 15.74 36.72
N GLU A 188 -9.09 15.09 37.43
CA GLU A 188 -8.90 15.31 38.87
C GLU A 188 -8.38 16.72 39.18
N GLU A 189 -7.42 17.23 38.39
CA GLU A 189 -6.95 18.62 38.49
C GLU A 189 -8.10 19.62 38.27
N ILE A 190 -8.91 19.40 37.24
CA ILE A 190 -10.11 20.22 36.96
C ILE A 190 -11.12 20.14 38.12
N LYS A 191 -11.34 18.95 38.69
CA LYS A 191 -12.25 18.77 39.83
C LYS A 191 -11.76 19.54 41.07
N ASN A 192 -10.46 19.51 41.34
CA ASN A 192 -9.85 20.25 42.44
C ASN A 192 -9.90 21.77 42.23
N LEU A 193 -9.69 22.25 41.00
CA LEU A 193 -9.86 23.65 40.64
C LEU A 193 -11.32 24.10 40.81
N LYS A 194 -12.28 23.29 40.40
CA LYS A 194 -13.71 23.56 40.60
C LYS A 194 -14.05 23.72 42.08
N ILE A 195 -13.58 22.81 42.95
CA ILE A 195 -13.80 22.89 44.40
C ILE A 195 -13.19 24.17 45.00
N LYS A 196 -11.99 24.57 44.53
CA LYS A 196 -11.37 25.84 44.96
C LYS A 196 -12.19 27.06 44.54
N LEU A 197 -12.65 27.09 43.29
CA LEU A 197 -13.46 28.18 42.76
C LEU A 197 -14.83 28.27 43.48
N GLU A 198 -15.48 27.14 43.76
CA GLU A 198 -16.73 27.09 44.53
C GLU A 198 -16.54 27.62 45.96
N LYS A 199 -15.40 27.31 46.62
CA LYS A 199 -15.06 27.89 47.92
C LYS A 199 -14.84 29.39 47.85
N GLN A 200 -14.13 29.88 46.82
CA GLN A 200 -13.92 31.31 46.62
C GLN A 200 -15.23 32.05 46.35
N GLU A 201 -16.11 31.49 45.53
CA GLU A 201 -17.43 32.07 45.25
C GLU A 201 -18.31 32.14 46.51
N SER A 202 -18.31 31.09 47.33
CA SER A 202 -19.02 31.07 48.61
C SER A 202 -18.51 32.14 49.58
N ASN A 203 -17.18 32.27 49.70
CA ASN A 203 -16.56 33.27 50.57
C ASN A 203 -16.89 34.70 50.09
N LEU A 204 -16.76 34.98 48.80
CA LEU A 204 -17.12 36.27 48.21
C LEU A 204 -18.62 36.60 48.41
N LYS A 205 -19.51 35.60 48.28
CA LYS A 205 -20.94 35.80 48.57
C LYS A 205 -21.19 36.15 50.03
N ASN A 206 -20.47 35.55 50.96
CA ASN A 206 -20.58 35.86 52.39
C ASN A 206 -20.02 37.27 52.68
N GLU A 207 -18.87 37.62 52.12
CA GLU A 207 -18.29 38.97 52.25
C GLU A 207 -19.22 40.06 51.69
N ILE A 208 -19.84 39.84 50.53
CA ILE A 208 -20.83 40.78 49.96
C ILE A 208 -22.08 40.87 50.85
N ARG A 209 -22.47 39.79 51.52
CA ARG A 209 -23.62 39.76 52.42
C ARG A 209 -23.33 40.51 53.72
N ASP A 210 -22.11 40.39 54.23
CA ASP A 210 -21.65 41.11 55.42
C ASP A 210 -21.40 42.59 55.12
N ALA A 211 -20.97 42.95 53.91
CA ALA A 211 -20.83 44.34 53.47
C ALA A 211 -22.16 45.06 53.13
N LYS A 212 -23.28 44.32 53.09
CA LYS A 212 -24.64 44.85 52.85
C LYS A 212 -25.48 45.02 54.13
N LYS A 213 -24.93 44.69 55.30
CA LYS A 213 -25.50 45.02 56.62
C LYS A 213 -24.91 46.33 57.12
#